data_AF-A0A1H9UJ38-F1
#
_entry.id   AF-A0A1H9UJ38-F1
#
_cell.length_a   1.000
_cell.length_b   1.000
_cell.length_c   1.000
_cell.angle_alpha   90.00
_cell.angle_beta   90.00
_cell.angle_gamma   90.00
#
_symmetry.space_group_name_H-M   'P 1'
#
loop_
_entity.id
_entity.type
_entity.pdbx_description
1 polymer ?
#
loop_
_entity_poly.entity_id
_entity_poly.type
_entity_poly.pdbx_seq_one_letter_code
_entity_poly.pdbx_strand_id
1 'polypeptide(L)'
;MKKALTIAGSDSGGGAGIQADIKTFQELSVFGMSAITALTAQNSLGVQGVYPVSVEGVEQQIRSVSDDLAPDAVKTGMLFDKEIIDVVADLADHYHWPELVVDPVMVSTSGAKLLKDDAIEHLMTRIVPLATVITPNIPEAEVMTGMDLNGLANRKKAAQELAAHGAKTILLKGGHEDGADTVTDLFYDGKSFHALSVPKINTKSTHGTGCTYASAITAYLARGETLLDAVILAKKYIHTAIKHGFRIGQGPGPVDHTAHRNNPFNELEVTSS
;
A
#
# COMPACT_ATOMS: atom_id res chain seq x y z
N MET A 1 -20.83 -0.07 11.44
CA MET A 1 -19.58 -0.80 11.11
C MET A 1 -18.71 0.13 10.27
N LYS A 2 -17.40 0.15 10.50
CA LYS A 2 -16.46 0.94 9.68
C LYS A 2 -16.18 0.24 8.36
N LYS A 3 -15.97 1.02 7.29
CA LYS A 3 -15.95 0.54 5.91
C LYS A 3 -14.70 1.06 5.20
N ALA A 4 -13.97 0.19 4.51
CA ALA A 4 -12.82 0.60 3.69
C ALA A 4 -12.97 0.08 2.27
N LEU A 5 -12.68 0.95 1.30
CA LEU A 5 -12.65 0.60 -0.12
C LEU A 5 -11.19 0.44 -0.57
N THR A 6 -10.87 -0.65 -1.26
CA THR A 6 -9.65 -0.77 -2.06
C THR A 6 -9.96 -0.62 -3.55
N ILE A 7 -9.11 0.11 -4.27
CA ILE A 7 -9.13 0.24 -5.73
C ILE A 7 -7.80 -0.34 -6.24
N ALA A 8 -7.82 -1.60 -6.65
CA ALA A 8 -6.60 -2.35 -6.94
C ALA A 8 -6.83 -3.54 -7.88
N GLY A 9 -5.74 -4.16 -8.34
CA GLY A 9 -5.79 -5.40 -9.10
C GLY A 9 -6.07 -6.63 -8.22
N SER A 10 -6.66 -7.65 -8.82
CA SER A 10 -6.87 -8.97 -8.22
C SER A 10 -5.66 -9.88 -8.46
N ASP A 11 -5.04 -10.39 -7.40
CA ASP A 11 -4.02 -11.43 -7.43
C ASP A 11 -4.69 -12.82 -7.30
N SER A 12 -4.68 -13.62 -8.38
CA SER A 12 -5.23 -14.98 -8.32
C SER A 12 -4.52 -15.92 -7.34
N GLY A 13 -3.27 -15.61 -6.97
CA GLY A 13 -2.52 -16.33 -5.93
C GLY A 13 -2.99 -15.99 -4.52
N GLY A 14 -3.74 -14.90 -4.37
CA GLY A 14 -4.39 -14.48 -3.13
C GLY A 14 -3.46 -13.95 -2.05
N GLY A 15 -2.20 -13.64 -2.36
CA GLY A 15 -1.22 -13.13 -1.40
C GLY A 15 -1.12 -11.61 -1.40
N ALA A 16 -1.47 -10.95 -2.51
CA ALA A 16 -1.43 -9.49 -2.70
C ALA A 16 -2.77 -8.97 -3.27
N GLY A 17 -2.76 -7.74 -3.82
CA GLY A 17 -3.91 -7.15 -4.51
C GLY A 17 -5.14 -7.01 -3.60
N ILE A 18 -6.33 -6.99 -4.21
CA ILE A 18 -7.60 -6.91 -3.47
C ILE A 18 -7.77 -8.06 -2.46
N GLN A 19 -7.15 -9.22 -2.67
CA GLN A 19 -7.22 -10.34 -1.73
C GLN A 19 -6.49 -10.02 -0.42
N ALA A 20 -5.28 -9.44 -0.48
CA ALA A 20 -4.56 -8.99 0.72
C ALA A 20 -5.33 -7.88 1.44
N ASP A 21 -5.96 -7.00 0.66
CA ASP A 21 -6.68 -5.84 1.17
C ASP A 21 -7.92 -6.24 1.95
N ILE A 22 -8.80 -7.04 1.34
CA ILE A 22 -10.03 -7.52 1.98
C ILE A 22 -9.71 -8.41 3.19
N LYS A 23 -8.67 -9.26 3.11
CA LYS A 23 -8.21 -10.04 4.26
C LYS A 23 -7.80 -9.11 5.40
N THR A 24 -6.95 -8.13 5.13
CA THR A 24 -6.46 -7.19 6.15
C THR A 24 -7.60 -6.36 6.76
N PHE A 25 -8.53 -5.87 5.96
CA PHE A 25 -9.71 -5.16 6.44
C PHE A 25 -10.54 -6.04 7.39
N GLN A 26 -10.78 -7.30 6.99
CA GLN A 26 -11.53 -8.26 7.79
C GLN A 26 -10.84 -8.57 9.13
N GLU A 27 -9.52 -8.78 9.11
CA GLU A 27 -8.70 -9.03 10.31
C GLU A 27 -8.72 -7.86 11.29
N LEU A 28 -8.88 -6.63 10.78
CA LEU A 28 -8.94 -5.41 11.56
C LEU A 28 -10.37 -4.93 11.85
N SER A 29 -11.37 -5.81 11.64
CA SER A 29 -12.79 -5.54 11.92
C SER A 29 -13.38 -4.36 11.13
N VAL A 30 -12.94 -4.18 9.89
CA VAL A 30 -13.44 -3.20 8.94
C VAL A 30 -14.11 -3.93 7.78
N PHE A 31 -15.31 -3.49 7.39
CA PHE A 31 -16.01 -4.04 6.24
C PHE A 31 -15.27 -3.67 4.95
N GLY A 32 -14.70 -4.67 4.29
CA GLY A 32 -13.90 -4.48 3.09
C GLY A 32 -14.76 -4.46 1.81
N MET A 33 -14.50 -3.48 0.96
CA MET A 33 -15.10 -3.32 -0.36
C MET A 33 -13.99 -3.19 -1.40
N SER A 34 -14.27 -3.50 -2.66
CA SER A 34 -13.27 -3.43 -3.73
C SER A 34 -13.85 -2.90 -5.04
N ALA A 35 -13.06 -2.08 -5.74
CA ALA A 35 -13.20 -1.85 -7.18
C ALA A 35 -11.95 -2.41 -7.88
N ILE A 36 -12.17 -3.36 -8.80
CA ILE A 36 -11.08 -4.11 -9.43
C ILE A 36 -10.60 -3.38 -10.68
N THR A 37 -9.31 -3.08 -10.75
CA THR A 37 -8.67 -2.39 -11.90
C THR A 37 -8.14 -3.36 -12.96
N ALA A 38 -7.64 -4.52 -12.52
CA ALA A 38 -7.14 -5.57 -13.40
C ALA A 38 -7.22 -6.94 -12.72
N LEU A 39 -7.30 -8.00 -13.51
CA LEU A 39 -7.11 -9.37 -13.04
C LEU A 39 -5.68 -9.80 -13.40
N THR A 40 -4.92 -10.33 -12.45
CA THR A 40 -3.66 -11.00 -12.75
C THR A 40 -3.86 -12.51 -12.71
N ALA A 41 -3.43 -13.18 -13.78
CA ALA A 41 -3.14 -14.61 -13.73
C ALA A 41 -1.76 -14.74 -13.09
N GLN A 42 -1.74 -14.98 -11.79
CA GLN A 42 -0.57 -14.89 -10.93
C GLN A 42 -0.55 -16.03 -9.90
N ASN A 43 0.65 -16.48 -9.55
CA ASN A 43 0.88 -17.40 -8.45
C ASN A 43 2.28 -17.16 -7.85
N SER A 44 2.75 -18.04 -6.97
CA SER A 44 4.06 -17.91 -6.31
C SER A 44 5.26 -17.84 -7.29
N LEU A 45 5.12 -18.29 -8.53
CA LEU A 45 6.18 -18.26 -9.56
C LEU A 45 6.20 -16.95 -10.37
N GLY A 46 5.22 -16.07 -10.15
CA GLY A 46 5.14 -14.75 -10.77
C GLY A 46 3.82 -14.49 -11.48
N VAL A 47 3.81 -13.48 -12.34
CA VAL A 47 2.65 -13.04 -13.14
C VAL A 47 2.74 -13.63 -14.54
N GLN A 48 1.73 -14.40 -14.95
CA GLN A 48 1.61 -15.01 -16.29
C GLN A 48 0.77 -14.16 -17.24
N GLY A 49 -0.13 -13.33 -16.71
CA GLY A 49 -0.98 -12.46 -17.52
C GLY A 49 -1.61 -11.36 -16.70
N VAL A 50 -1.87 -10.24 -17.35
CA VAL A 50 -2.57 -9.09 -16.78
C VAL A 50 -3.73 -8.74 -17.72
N TYR A 51 -4.94 -8.72 -17.17
CA TYR A 51 -6.18 -8.47 -17.91
C TYR A 51 -6.85 -7.23 -17.31
N PRO A 52 -6.68 -6.05 -17.92
CA PRO A 52 -7.30 -4.83 -17.41
C PRO A 52 -8.82 -4.91 -17.48
N VAL A 53 -9.48 -4.35 -16.46
CA VAL A 53 -10.90 -4.04 -16.50
C VAL A 53 -11.06 -2.74 -17.30
N SER A 54 -12.17 -2.59 -18.04
CA SER A 54 -12.41 -1.34 -18.77
C SER A 54 -12.57 -0.17 -17.81
N VAL A 55 -12.25 1.04 -18.27
CA VAL A 55 -12.37 2.27 -17.48
C VAL A 55 -13.80 2.45 -16.97
N GLU A 56 -14.80 2.20 -17.82
CA GLU A 56 -16.22 2.26 -17.45
C GLU A 56 -16.56 1.24 -16.37
N GLY A 57 -15.98 0.04 -16.44
CA GLY A 57 -16.16 -0.99 -15.42
C GLY A 57 -15.56 -0.59 -14.08
N VAL A 58 -14.39 0.05 -14.06
CA VAL A 58 -13.78 0.58 -12.83
C VAL A 58 -14.63 1.71 -12.25
N GLU A 59 -15.03 2.68 -13.08
CA GLU A 59 -15.88 3.79 -12.68
C GLU A 59 -17.20 3.29 -12.06
N GLN A 60 -17.88 2.38 -12.75
CA GLN A 60 -19.17 1.87 -12.29
C GLN A 60 -19.06 1.14 -10.95
N GLN A 61 -17.99 0.38 -10.71
CA GLN A 61 -17.72 -0.25 -9.42
C GLN A 61 -17.52 0.80 -8.31
N ILE A 62 -16.67 1.81 -8.56
CA ILE A 62 -16.37 2.86 -7.57
C ILE A 62 -17.64 3.65 -7.23
N ARG A 63 -18.44 4.04 -8.23
CA ARG A 63 -19.72 4.74 -8.01
C ARG A 63 -20.71 3.87 -7.23
N SER A 64 -20.88 2.61 -7.62
CA SER A 64 -21.78 1.69 -6.93
C SER A 64 -21.47 1.56 -5.44
N VAL A 65 -20.18 1.50 -5.08
CA VAL A 65 -19.76 1.44 -3.67
C VAL A 65 -19.87 2.82 -2.99
N SER A 66 -19.44 3.88 -3.65
CA SER A 66 -19.36 5.21 -3.03
C SER A 66 -20.74 5.84 -2.82
N ASP A 67 -21.68 5.61 -3.75
CA ASP A 67 -23.03 6.18 -3.70
C ASP A 67 -23.92 5.52 -2.64
N ASP A 68 -23.80 4.19 -2.45
CA ASP A 68 -24.64 3.43 -1.51
C ASP A 68 -23.95 3.22 -0.15
N LEU A 69 -22.67 2.81 -0.18
CA LEU A 69 -21.98 2.33 1.02
C LEU A 69 -21.12 3.39 1.69
N ALA A 70 -20.62 4.39 0.95
CA ALA A 70 -19.82 5.52 1.45
C ALA A 70 -18.62 5.11 2.36
N PRO A 71 -17.43 4.82 1.79
CA PRO A 71 -16.28 4.34 2.56
C PRO A 71 -15.80 5.35 3.61
N ASP A 72 -15.40 4.87 4.79
CA ASP A 72 -14.76 5.68 5.83
C ASP A 72 -13.26 5.94 5.52
N ALA A 73 -12.63 5.07 4.73
CA ALA A 73 -11.28 5.26 4.18
C ALA A 73 -11.14 4.54 2.84
N VAL A 74 -10.23 5.03 1.99
CA VAL A 74 -9.99 4.49 0.65
C VAL A 74 -8.50 4.21 0.46
N LYS A 75 -8.20 3.09 -0.18
CA LYS A 75 -6.86 2.72 -0.61
C LYS A 75 -6.80 2.60 -2.12
N THR A 76 -5.74 3.11 -2.74
CA THR A 76 -5.34 2.69 -4.10
C THR A 76 -4.16 1.73 -4.05
N GLY A 77 -4.20 0.69 -4.89
CA GLY A 77 -3.09 -0.24 -5.12
C GLY A 77 -2.62 -0.18 -6.56
N MET A 78 -2.52 -1.33 -7.23
CA MET A 78 -2.20 -1.38 -8.67
C MET A 78 -3.31 -0.71 -9.50
N LEU A 79 -3.01 0.41 -10.15
CA LEU A 79 -3.94 1.14 -11.03
C LEU A 79 -3.74 0.87 -12.52
N PHE A 80 -2.68 0.15 -12.90
CA PHE A 80 -2.38 -0.29 -14.27
C PHE A 80 -2.02 0.79 -15.29
N ASP A 81 -2.89 1.75 -15.59
CA ASP A 81 -2.66 2.80 -16.60
C ASP A 81 -3.26 4.16 -16.26
N LYS A 82 -2.96 5.15 -17.11
CA LYS A 82 -3.30 6.56 -16.88
C LYS A 82 -4.81 6.80 -16.95
N GLU A 83 -5.52 6.07 -17.79
CA GLU A 83 -6.97 6.23 -17.94
C GLU A 83 -7.70 5.79 -16.66
N ILE A 84 -7.25 4.69 -16.03
CA ILE A 84 -7.75 4.29 -14.71
C ILE A 84 -7.34 5.31 -13.64
N ILE A 85 -6.10 5.82 -13.66
CA ILE A 85 -5.66 6.85 -12.71
C ILE A 85 -6.52 8.10 -12.79
N ASP A 86 -6.80 8.60 -14.00
CA ASP A 86 -7.58 9.81 -14.21
C ASP A 86 -8.99 9.67 -13.65
N VAL A 87 -9.66 8.54 -13.92
CA VAL A 87 -10.99 8.26 -13.36
C VAL A 87 -10.96 8.13 -11.85
N VAL A 88 -9.96 7.45 -11.28
CA VAL A 88 -9.84 7.34 -9.82
C VAL A 88 -9.61 8.71 -9.18
N ALA A 89 -8.81 9.59 -9.82
CA ALA A 89 -8.57 10.94 -9.33
C ALA A 89 -9.83 11.81 -9.40
N ASP A 90 -10.56 11.75 -10.52
CA ASP A 90 -11.82 12.48 -10.69
C ASP A 90 -12.85 12.07 -9.62
N LEU A 91 -12.95 10.77 -9.34
CA LEU A 91 -13.88 10.25 -8.32
C LEU A 91 -13.41 10.57 -6.89
N ALA A 92 -12.11 10.53 -6.63
CA ALA A 92 -11.55 10.91 -5.33
C ALA A 92 -11.88 12.38 -4.99
N ASP A 93 -11.74 13.27 -5.96
CA ASP A 93 -12.11 14.69 -5.84
C ASP A 93 -13.63 14.85 -5.71
N HIS A 94 -14.41 14.21 -6.57
CA HIS A 94 -15.87 14.26 -6.55
C HIS A 94 -16.47 13.86 -5.19
N TYR A 95 -16.06 12.72 -4.66
CA TYR A 95 -16.56 12.21 -3.38
C TYR A 95 -15.87 12.82 -2.15
N HIS A 96 -14.82 13.62 -2.35
CA HIS A 96 -14.01 14.21 -1.28
C HIS A 96 -13.61 13.17 -0.23
N TRP A 97 -13.02 12.04 -0.67
CA TRP A 97 -12.71 10.93 0.24
C TRP A 97 -11.87 11.41 1.44
N PRO A 98 -12.29 11.10 2.68
CA PRO A 98 -11.71 11.70 3.87
C PRO A 98 -10.27 11.22 4.11
N GLU A 99 -10.03 9.94 3.89
CA GLU A 99 -8.75 9.27 4.16
C GLU A 99 -8.32 8.44 2.96
N LEU A 100 -7.46 9.00 2.11
CA LEU A 100 -6.93 8.35 0.91
C LEU A 100 -5.48 7.88 1.14
N VAL A 101 -5.30 6.56 1.19
CA VAL A 101 -3.99 5.90 1.25
C VAL A 101 -3.59 5.46 -0.14
N VAL A 102 -2.45 5.95 -0.64
CA VAL A 102 -1.96 5.60 -1.98
C VAL A 102 -0.75 4.70 -1.86
N ASP A 103 -0.89 3.43 -2.24
CA ASP A 103 0.23 2.50 -2.43
C ASP A 103 0.63 2.54 -3.91
N PRO A 104 1.74 3.21 -4.29
CA PRO A 104 2.09 3.46 -5.68
C PRO A 104 2.71 2.20 -6.32
N VAL A 105 1.92 1.14 -6.44
CA VAL A 105 2.38 -0.16 -6.92
C VAL A 105 2.76 -0.08 -8.40
N MET A 106 4.07 -0.14 -8.68
CA MET A 106 4.60 -0.09 -10.04
C MET A 106 5.05 -1.45 -10.57
N VAL A 107 5.52 -2.34 -9.68
CA VAL A 107 6.11 -3.63 -10.02
C VAL A 107 5.66 -4.68 -9.00
N SER A 108 5.39 -5.89 -9.47
CA SER A 108 5.08 -7.04 -8.61
C SER A 108 6.30 -7.49 -7.81
N THR A 109 6.09 -8.26 -6.73
CA THR A 109 7.18 -8.94 -6.01
C THR A 109 8.01 -9.85 -6.92
N SER A 110 7.43 -10.35 -8.02
CA SER A 110 8.12 -11.15 -9.04
C SER A 110 8.83 -10.34 -10.14
N GLY A 111 8.81 -9.01 -10.08
CA GLY A 111 9.47 -8.14 -11.06
C GLY A 111 8.64 -7.80 -12.30
N ALA A 112 7.43 -8.36 -12.45
CA ALA A 112 6.53 -7.98 -13.54
C ALA A 112 6.05 -6.53 -13.37
N LYS A 113 6.13 -5.74 -14.43
CA LYS A 113 5.64 -4.35 -14.47
C LYS A 113 4.12 -4.32 -14.38
N LEU A 114 3.61 -3.55 -13.42
CA LEU A 114 2.19 -3.44 -13.10
C LEU A 114 1.61 -2.06 -13.38
N LEU A 115 2.46 -1.05 -13.60
CA LEU A 115 2.09 0.30 -14.03
C LEU A 115 2.81 0.62 -15.35
N LYS A 116 2.09 1.18 -16.33
CA LYS A 116 2.71 1.68 -17.57
C LYS A 116 3.57 2.92 -17.27
N ASP A 117 4.66 3.14 -18.01
CA ASP A 117 5.59 4.26 -17.72
C ASP A 117 4.90 5.61 -17.89
N ASP A 118 4.03 5.75 -18.88
CA ASP A 118 3.28 6.98 -19.16
C ASP A 118 2.20 7.27 -18.10
N ALA A 119 1.96 6.33 -17.18
CA ALA A 119 1.00 6.50 -16.09
C ALA A 119 1.64 7.09 -14.80
N ILE A 120 2.98 7.12 -14.70
CA ILE A 120 3.68 7.65 -13.52
C ILE A 120 3.43 9.15 -13.36
N GLU A 121 3.48 9.92 -14.46
CA GLU A 121 3.20 11.36 -14.44
C GLU A 121 1.77 11.65 -13.95
N HIS A 122 0.79 10.87 -14.41
CA HIS A 122 -0.60 11.00 -13.96
C HIS A 122 -0.74 10.65 -12.48
N LEU A 123 -0.08 9.59 -12.00
CA LEU A 123 -0.08 9.25 -10.57
C LEU A 123 0.42 10.45 -9.73
N MET A 124 1.54 11.03 -10.15
CA MET A 124 2.21 12.16 -9.46
C MET A 124 1.41 13.45 -9.49
N THR A 125 0.71 13.75 -10.59
CA THR A 125 0.02 15.04 -10.79
C THR A 125 -1.46 15.00 -10.44
N ARG A 126 -2.09 13.81 -10.45
CA ARG A 126 -3.54 13.66 -10.23
C ARG A 126 -3.90 13.02 -8.88
N ILE A 127 -3.17 11.98 -8.46
CA ILE A 127 -3.54 11.18 -7.28
C ILE A 127 -2.73 11.58 -6.04
N VAL A 128 -1.42 11.74 -6.17
CA VAL A 128 -0.52 12.14 -5.06
C VAL A 128 -0.99 13.41 -4.34
N PRO A 129 -1.47 14.47 -5.02
CA PRO A 129 -1.99 15.67 -4.35
C PRO A 129 -3.24 15.44 -3.49
N LEU A 130 -4.00 14.38 -3.77
CA LEU A 130 -5.23 14.04 -3.05
C LEU A 130 -4.96 13.15 -1.83
N ALA A 131 -3.77 12.55 -1.74
CA ALA A 131 -3.45 11.54 -0.74
C ALA A 131 -3.36 12.12 0.67
N THR A 132 -3.98 11.44 1.65
CA THR A 132 -3.63 11.60 3.07
C THR A 132 -2.20 11.12 3.28
N VAL A 133 -1.86 9.93 2.76
CA VAL A 133 -0.52 9.36 2.83
C VAL A 133 -0.21 8.59 1.56
N ILE A 134 1.01 8.74 1.06
CA ILE A 134 1.57 7.83 0.06
C ILE A 134 2.55 6.88 0.72
N THR A 135 2.58 5.62 0.27
CA THR A 135 3.40 4.57 0.89
C THR A 135 4.43 3.94 -0.06
N PRO A 136 5.29 4.71 -0.78
CA PRO A 136 6.27 4.12 -1.69
C PRO A 136 7.33 3.32 -0.94
N ASN A 137 7.81 2.23 -1.53
CA ASN A 137 9.10 1.63 -1.17
C ASN A 137 10.26 2.39 -1.82
N ILE A 138 11.50 2.01 -1.53
CA ILE A 138 12.70 2.65 -2.08
C ILE A 138 12.68 2.63 -3.62
N PRO A 139 12.57 1.47 -4.32
CA PRO A 139 12.50 1.45 -5.77
C PRO A 139 11.36 2.30 -6.38
N GLU A 140 10.17 2.29 -5.77
CA GLU A 140 9.03 3.10 -6.21
C GLU A 140 9.35 4.60 -6.08
N ALA A 141 9.91 5.02 -4.94
CA ALA A 141 10.27 6.42 -4.73
C ALA A 141 11.42 6.88 -5.65
N GLU A 142 12.38 6.01 -5.97
CA GLU A 142 13.43 6.28 -6.97
C GLU A 142 12.82 6.53 -8.34
N VAL A 143 11.83 5.73 -8.76
CA VAL A 143 11.12 5.93 -10.02
C VAL A 143 10.27 7.20 -10.01
N MET A 144 9.60 7.49 -8.89
CA MET A 144 8.74 8.68 -8.76
C MET A 144 9.52 10.00 -8.74
N THR A 145 10.73 10.02 -8.19
CA THR A 145 11.54 11.23 -8.01
C THR A 145 12.71 11.34 -8.99
N GLY A 146 13.11 10.23 -9.62
CA GLY A 146 14.34 10.16 -10.42
C GLY A 146 15.62 10.27 -9.57
N MET A 147 15.53 10.20 -8.24
CA MET A 147 16.66 10.29 -7.31
C MET A 147 17.23 8.91 -6.98
N ASP A 148 18.52 8.85 -6.62
CA ASP A 148 19.11 7.69 -5.92
C ASP A 148 18.87 7.81 -4.42
N LEU A 149 18.22 6.81 -3.80
CA LEU A 149 17.84 6.82 -2.38
C LEU A 149 18.81 6.04 -1.48
N ASN A 150 20.06 5.91 -1.91
CA ASN A 150 21.16 5.45 -1.07
C ASN A 150 21.39 6.40 0.12
N GLY A 151 21.08 5.89 1.32
CA GLY A 151 21.31 6.57 2.59
C GLY A 151 20.18 7.52 3.04
N LEU A 152 20.17 7.79 4.34
CA LEU A 152 19.09 8.54 5.01
C LEU A 152 18.91 9.97 4.48
N ALA A 153 19.99 10.65 4.10
CA ALA A 153 19.93 12.02 3.61
C ALA A 153 19.14 12.13 2.29
N ASN A 154 19.38 11.22 1.35
CA ASN A 154 18.68 11.20 0.07
C ASN A 154 17.21 10.80 0.24
N ARG A 155 16.93 9.83 1.12
CA ARG A 155 15.56 9.45 1.50
C ARG A 155 14.75 10.62 2.07
N LYS A 156 15.35 11.44 2.94
CA LYS A 156 14.71 12.66 3.45
C LYS A 156 14.41 13.66 2.34
N LYS A 157 15.34 13.88 1.41
CA LYS A 157 15.13 14.77 0.25
C LYS A 157 14.01 14.27 -0.65
N ALA A 158 13.96 12.98 -0.95
CA ALA A 158 12.91 12.40 -1.77
C ALA A 158 11.52 12.50 -1.12
N ALA A 159 11.43 12.29 0.20
CA ALA A 159 10.19 12.54 0.92
C ALA A 159 9.75 14.02 0.84
N GLN A 160 10.68 14.97 0.91
CA GLN A 160 10.38 16.39 0.73
C GLN A 160 9.94 16.72 -0.70
N GLU A 161 10.56 16.10 -1.71
CA GLU A 161 10.17 16.25 -3.11
C GLU A 161 8.78 15.69 -3.40
N LEU A 162 8.49 14.49 -2.89
CA LEU A 162 7.16 13.88 -2.99
C LEU A 162 6.10 14.74 -2.29
N ALA A 163 6.43 15.33 -1.13
CA ALA A 163 5.54 16.27 -0.46
C ALA A 163 5.33 17.57 -1.27
N ALA A 164 6.35 18.04 -2.00
CA ALA A 164 6.24 19.19 -2.89
C ALA A 164 5.29 18.92 -4.09
N HIS A 165 5.04 17.66 -4.42
CA HIS A 165 4.01 17.25 -5.38
C HIS A 165 2.60 17.17 -4.77
N GLY A 166 2.42 17.58 -3.51
CA GLY A 166 1.10 17.77 -2.90
C GLY A 166 0.67 16.67 -1.93
N ALA A 167 1.43 15.57 -1.80
CA ALA A 167 1.12 14.57 -0.78
C ALA A 167 1.27 15.16 0.63
N LYS A 168 0.23 15.00 1.45
CA LYS A 168 0.21 15.53 2.82
C LYS A 168 1.19 14.82 3.74
N THR A 169 1.41 13.53 3.52
CA THR A 169 2.32 12.71 4.33
C THR A 169 2.96 11.63 3.48
N ILE A 170 4.24 11.38 3.72
CA ILE A 170 5.01 10.36 3.02
C ILE A 170 5.42 9.29 4.01
N LEU A 171 5.09 8.03 3.73
CA LEU A 171 5.66 6.87 4.40
C LEU A 171 6.59 6.15 3.44
N LEU A 172 7.87 6.52 3.47
CA LEU A 172 8.89 5.85 2.65
C LEU A 172 9.31 4.54 3.33
N LYS A 173 8.86 3.42 2.77
CA LYS A 173 9.08 2.07 3.31
C LYS A 173 10.53 1.64 3.11
N GLY A 174 11.16 1.15 4.17
CA GLY A 174 12.55 0.67 4.16
C GLY A 174 12.69 -0.80 3.72
N GLY A 175 13.70 -1.47 4.27
CA GLY A 175 13.86 -2.93 4.18
C GLY A 175 14.72 -3.44 3.03
N HIS A 176 15.23 -2.55 2.17
CA HIS A 176 16.10 -2.88 1.04
C HIS A 176 17.60 -2.78 1.39
N GLU A 177 17.94 -2.48 2.65
CA GLU A 177 19.33 -2.42 3.10
C GLU A 177 19.87 -3.82 3.40
N ASP A 178 20.92 -4.20 2.68
CA ASP A 178 21.66 -5.44 2.92
C ASP A 178 22.44 -5.36 4.24
N GLY A 179 22.44 -6.46 4.99
CA GLY A 179 23.17 -6.57 6.26
C GLY A 179 22.60 -5.79 7.45
N ALA A 180 21.50 -5.05 7.29
CA ALA A 180 20.87 -4.33 8.40
C ALA A 180 20.10 -5.28 9.35
N ASP A 181 20.27 -5.07 10.67
CA ASP A 181 19.52 -5.79 11.70
C ASP A 181 18.08 -5.28 11.88
N THR A 182 17.77 -4.10 11.33
CA THR A 182 16.47 -3.44 11.46
C THR A 182 15.92 -2.98 10.12
N VAL A 183 14.59 -2.84 10.06
CA VAL A 183 13.85 -2.26 8.93
C VAL A 183 13.24 -0.94 9.39
N THR A 184 13.79 0.16 8.87
CA THR A 184 13.38 1.51 9.21
C THR A 184 12.56 2.13 8.08
N ASP A 185 11.32 2.51 8.39
CA ASP A 185 10.49 3.33 7.51
C ASP A 185 10.65 4.79 7.92
N LEU A 186 10.59 5.70 6.95
CA LEU A 186 10.69 7.13 7.20
C LEU A 186 9.31 7.77 6.97
N PHE A 187 8.68 8.24 8.05
CA PHE A 187 7.43 8.98 8.01
C PHE A 187 7.72 10.47 8.01
N TYR A 188 7.11 11.22 7.09
CA TYR A 188 7.25 12.67 6.96
C TYR A 188 5.89 13.34 6.85
N ASP A 189 5.55 14.22 7.79
CA ASP A 189 4.24 14.90 7.89
C ASP A 189 4.21 16.29 7.21
N GLY A 190 5.22 16.59 6.38
CA GLY A 190 5.43 17.92 5.79
C GLY A 190 6.23 18.88 6.67
N LYS A 191 6.52 18.53 7.93
CA LYS A 191 7.30 19.36 8.87
C LYS A 191 8.44 18.60 9.52
N SER A 192 8.14 17.42 10.04
CA SER A 192 9.00 16.61 10.88
C SER A 192 9.12 15.20 10.32
N PHE A 193 10.27 14.59 10.58
CA PHE A 193 10.53 13.20 10.25
C PHE A 193 10.41 12.33 11.48
N HIS A 194 9.85 11.15 11.31
CA HIS A 194 9.81 10.09 12.31
C HIS A 194 10.39 8.82 11.68
N ALA A 195 11.50 8.32 12.25
CA ALA A 195 12.01 7.00 11.87
C ALA A 195 11.23 5.94 12.64
N LEU A 196 10.62 4.98 11.96
CA LEU A 196 9.87 3.87 12.57
C LEU A 196 10.65 2.58 12.30
N SER A 197 11.21 1.97 13.34
CA SER A 197 12.09 0.79 13.18
C SER A 197 11.54 -0.46 13.86
N VAL A 198 11.80 -1.62 13.25
CA VAL A 198 11.50 -2.96 13.79
C VAL A 198 12.64 -3.93 13.44
N PRO A 199 12.84 -5.04 14.16
CA PRO A 199 13.86 -6.03 13.82
C PRO A 199 13.62 -6.63 12.42
N LYS A 200 14.68 -6.82 11.64
CA LYS A 200 14.60 -7.45 10.32
C LYS A 200 14.30 -8.94 10.47
N ILE A 201 13.34 -9.43 9.70
CA ILE A 201 12.98 -10.86 9.67
C ILE A 201 13.62 -11.49 8.44
N ASN A 202 14.43 -12.53 8.64
CA ASN A 202 14.99 -13.30 7.54
C ASN A 202 13.97 -14.36 7.07
N THR A 203 13.17 -14.01 6.05
CA THR A 203 12.15 -14.89 5.48
C THR A 203 12.08 -14.76 3.96
N LYS A 204 11.58 -15.82 3.32
CA LYS A 204 11.23 -15.82 1.88
C LYS A 204 9.75 -15.53 1.63
N SER A 205 8.97 -15.32 2.71
CA SER A 205 7.54 -15.06 2.64
C SER A 205 7.28 -13.55 2.63
N THR A 206 7.47 -12.93 1.47
CA THR A 206 7.39 -11.47 1.29
C THR A 206 6.30 -11.04 0.30
N HIS A 207 5.58 -12.00 -0.30
CA HIS A 207 4.49 -11.69 -1.20
C HIS A 207 3.34 -11.03 -0.43
N GLY A 208 2.86 -9.89 -0.94
CA GLY A 208 1.79 -9.11 -0.30
C GLY A 208 2.22 -8.13 0.78
N THR A 209 3.52 -7.96 1.05
CA THR A 209 3.98 -7.09 2.14
C THR A 209 3.48 -5.65 2.01
N GLY A 210 3.69 -5.03 0.85
CA GLY A 210 3.27 -3.65 0.58
C GLY A 210 1.75 -3.48 0.67
N CYS A 211 1.01 -4.34 -0.04
CA CYS A 211 -0.45 -4.27 -0.07
C CYS A 211 -1.05 -4.41 1.34
N THR A 212 -0.57 -5.37 2.13
CA THR A 212 -1.02 -5.62 3.50
C THR A 212 -0.71 -4.42 4.41
N TYR A 213 0.47 -3.81 4.28
CA TYR A 213 0.84 -2.66 5.09
C TYR A 213 -0.07 -1.44 4.81
N ALA A 214 -0.24 -1.07 3.54
CA ALA A 214 -1.13 0.03 3.14
C ALA A 214 -2.59 -0.24 3.53
N SER A 215 -3.05 -1.49 3.43
CA SER A 215 -4.39 -1.88 3.84
C SER A 215 -4.59 -1.82 5.36
N ALA A 216 -3.58 -2.18 6.15
CA ALA A 216 -3.64 -2.02 7.59
C ALA A 216 -3.73 -0.54 7.99
N ILE A 217 -2.94 0.34 7.35
CA ILE A 217 -3.03 1.81 7.55
C ILE A 217 -4.45 2.28 7.27
N THR A 218 -4.99 1.91 6.11
CA THR A 218 -6.35 2.29 5.67
C THR A 218 -7.42 1.82 6.67
N ALA A 219 -7.31 0.60 7.18
CA ALA A 219 -8.25 0.07 8.17
C ALA A 219 -8.19 0.83 9.51
N TYR A 220 -7.00 1.17 9.98
CA TYR A 220 -6.85 1.97 11.21
C TYR A 220 -7.36 3.40 11.02
N LEU A 221 -7.13 4.03 9.86
CA LEU A 221 -7.73 5.32 9.53
C LEU A 221 -9.26 5.25 9.49
N ALA A 222 -9.84 4.22 8.87
CA ALA A 222 -11.30 4.03 8.87
C ALA A 222 -11.89 3.94 10.29
N ARG A 223 -11.11 3.39 11.23
CA ARG A 223 -11.47 3.28 12.65
C ARG A 223 -11.32 4.59 13.43
N GLY A 224 -10.71 5.62 12.84
CA GLY A 224 -10.52 6.94 13.44
C GLY A 224 -9.21 7.10 14.22
N GLU A 225 -8.25 6.19 14.04
CA GLU A 225 -6.90 6.37 14.60
C GLU A 225 -6.22 7.58 13.92
N THR A 226 -5.30 8.25 14.63
CA THR A 226 -4.48 9.29 13.99
C THR A 226 -3.57 8.65 12.92
N LEU A 227 -3.15 9.41 11.92
CA LEU A 227 -2.32 8.86 10.84
C LEU A 227 -1.02 8.22 11.34
N LEU A 228 -0.31 8.87 12.28
CA LEU A 228 0.91 8.30 12.83
C LEU A 228 0.63 7.02 13.63
N ASP A 229 -0.42 7.00 14.45
CA ASP A 229 -0.82 5.80 15.20
C ASP A 229 -1.24 4.66 14.25
N ALA A 230 -1.99 4.97 13.20
CA ALA A 230 -2.40 4.03 12.16
C ALA A 230 -1.17 3.40 11.48
N VAL A 231 -0.16 4.20 11.15
CA VAL A 231 1.10 3.71 10.57
C VAL A 231 1.87 2.84 11.57
N ILE A 232 2.00 3.26 12.83
CA ILE A 232 2.68 2.47 13.87
C ILE A 232 2.00 1.12 14.06
N LEU A 233 0.67 1.11 14.22
CA LEU A 233 -0.12 -0.12 14.39
C LEU A 233 -0.03 -1.00 13.14
N ALA A 234 -0.10 -0.42 11.95
CA ALA A 234 0.05 -1.14 10.70
C ALA A 234 1.46 -1.75 10.54
N LYS A 235 2.51 -1.04 11.00
CA LYS A 235 3.88 -1.54 11.01
C LYS A 235 4.02 -2.77 11.90
N LYS A 236 3.38 -2.76 13.08
CA LYS A 236 3.35 -3.93 13.97
C LYS A 236 2.57 -5.10 13.35
N TYR A 237 1.45 -4.80 12.71
CA TYR A 237 0.64 -5.80 12.01
C TYR A 237 1.43 -6.49 10.90
N ILE A 238 2.04 -5.73 10.00
CA ILE A 238 2.79 -6.31 8.89
C ILE A 238 4.05 -7.03 9.35
N HIS A 239 4.75 -6.52 10.36
CA HIS A 239 5.90 -7.22 10.95
C HIS A 239 5.50 -8.61 11.46
N THR A 240 4.38 -8.69 12.18
CA THR A 240 3.84 -9.95 12.69
C THR A 240 3.44 -10.89 11.53
N ALA A 241 2.76 -10.36 10.51
CA ALA A 241 2.36 -11.12 9.33
C ALA A 241 3.55 -11.68 8.54
N ILE A 242 4.65 -10.92 8.43
CA ILE A 242 5.91 -11.38 7.82
C ILE A 242 6.56 -12.48 8.67
N LYS A 243 6.61 -12.30 10.00
CA LYS A 243 7.24 -13.24 10.93
C LYS A 243 6.61 -14.63 10.84
N HIS A 244 5.30 -14.67 10.61
CA HIS A 244 4.51 -15.89 10.51
C HIS A 244 4.12 -16.24 9.06
N GLY A 245 4.69 -15.56 8.08
CA GLY A 245 4.47 -15.87 6.67
C GLY A 245 4.83 -17.31 6.34
N PHE A 246 4.11 -17.93 5.42
CA PHE A 246 4.19 -19.36 5.17
C PHE A 246 4.49 -19.66 3.71
N ARG A 247 5.03 -20.85 3.46
CA ARG A 247 5.28 -21.31 2.10
C ARG A 247 4.00 -21.92 1.51
N ILE A 248 3.58 -21.39 0.38
CA ILE A 248 2.56 -22.00 -0.47
C ILE A 248 3.03 -21.91 -1.92
N GLY A 249 2.87 -22.99 -2.68
CA GLY A 249 3.49 -23.10 -4.00
C GLY A 249 5.02 -23.23 -3.93
N GLN A 250 5.69 -22.89 -5.04
CA GLN A 250 7.11 -23.16 -5.23
C GLN A 250 8.01 -21.94 -5.11
N GLY A 251 7.51 -20.72 -5.33
CA GLY A 251 8.26 -19.47 -5.20
C GLY A 251 8.11 -18.79 -3.82
N PRO A 252 8.30 -17.46 -3.74
CA PRO A 252 8.11 -16.71 -2.49
C PRO A 252 6.71 -16.89 -1.90
N GLY A 253 6.65 -17.08 -0.58
CA GLY A 253 5.40 -17.27 0.14
C GLY A 253 4.69 -15.94 0.45
N PRO A 254 3.38 -15.95 0.73
CA PRO A 254 2.66 -14.80 1.25
C PRO A 254 2.96 -14.56 2.73
N VAL A 255 2.73 -13.32 3.16
CA VAL A 255 2.59 -12.99 4.58
C VAL A 255 1.31 -13.62 5.16
N ASP A 256 1.31 -13.88 6.47
CA ASP A 256 0.13 -14.40 7.17
C ASP A 256 -0.72 -13.26 7.74
N HIS A 257 -1.78 -12.91 7.00
CA HIS A 257 -2.74 -11.89 7.38
C HIS A 257 -3.41 -12.21 8.73
N THR A 258 -3.58 -13.48 9.10
CA THR A 258 -4.26 -13.88 10.34
C THR A 258 -3.35 -13.86 11.57
N ALA A 259 -2.04 -13.69 11.37
CA ALA A 259 -1.02 -13.88 12.42
C ALA A 259 -1.29 -13.03 13.67
N HIS A 260 -1.84 -11.82 13.48
CA HIS A 260 -2.16 -10.93 14.58
C HIS A 260 -3.19 -11.50 15.56
N ARG A 261 -4.14 -12.34 15.11
CA ARG A 261 -5.18 -12.93 15.98
C ARG A 261 -4.61 -13.71 17.16
N ASN A 262 -3.50 -14.41 16.92
CA ASN A 262 -2.84 -15.26 17.91
C ASN A 262 -1.59 -14.61 18.52
N ASN A 263 -1.16 -13.46 17.98
CA ASN A 263 0.08 -12.77 18.37
C ASN A 263 -0.19 -11.26 18.50
N PRO A 264 -0.96 -10.82 19.51
CA PRO A 264 -1.26 -9.39 19.71
C PRO A 264 0.01 -8.60 20.03
N PHE A 265 -0.01 -7.28 19.75
CA PHE A 265 1.12 -6.33 19.72
C PHE A 265 1.96 -6.14 21.00
N ASN A 266 1.83 -7.00 22.00
CA ASN A 266 2.31 -6.77 23.36
C ASN A 266 3.84 -6.70 23.49
N GLU A 267 4.61 -7.10 22.48
CA GLU A 267 6.08 -7.20 22.56
C GLU A 267 6.85 -6.37 21.53
N LEU A 268 6.19 -5.78 20.52
CA LEU A 268 6.89 -5.02 19.48
C LEU A 268 6.86 -3.52 19.77
N GLU A 269 8.00 -2.99 20.22
CA GLU A 269 8.25 -1.56 20.26
C GLU A 269 8.64 -1.06 18.86
N VAL A 270 7.90 -0.07 18.37
CA VAL A 270 8.32 0.73 17.22
C VAL A 270 9.08 1.91 17.80
N THR A 271 10.40 1.93 17.68
CA THR A 271 11.19 3.07 18.14
C THR A 271 10.95 4.23 17.19
N SER A 272 10.62 5.40 17.75
CA SER A 272 10.49 6.67 17.03
C SER A 272 11.59 7.62 17.45
N SER A 273 12.40 8.10 16.49
CA SER A 273 13.39 9.16 16.68
C SER A 273 13.20 10.28 15.67
#